data_AF-A0A3S0VHJ5-F1
#
_entry.id   AF-A0A3S0VHJ5-F1
#
_cell.length_a   1.000
_cell.length_b   1.000
_cell.length_c   1.000
_cell.angle_alpha   90.00
_cell.angle_beta   90.00
_cell.angle_gamma   90.00
#
_symmetry.space_group_name_H-M   'P 1'
#
loop_
_entity.id
_entity.type
_entity.pdbx_description
1 polymer ?
#
loop_
_entity_poly.entity_id
_entity_poly.type
_entity_poly.pdbx_seq_one_letter_code
_entity_poly.pdbx_strand_id
1 'polypeptide(L)'
;MNESPLHPALQTQALTHRRRLRGLSLLLFVTLSGMMMVFMVSAFASGEIANVLRLAVIGLVMLPVMALLGGLLWFLDRRQLRRLSAANHLLCECPSVMARLTPTGRASRKGILMSLQPLLDPPAQPLYALIQPALRTGHLLQQAITVQWHCRDRQPGSDLVALHDHDALLGRMVEWKG
;
A
#
# COMPACT_ATOMS: atom_id res chain seq x y z
N MET A 1 18.82 -16.73 -7.86
CA MET A 1 17.62 -16.03 -7.33
C MET A 1 16.44 -16.56 -8.12
N ASN A 2 15.70 -17.53 -7.57
CA ASN A 2 14.50 -18.06 -8.22
C ASN A 2 13.42 -16.98 -8.17
N GLU A 3 13.18 -16.33 -9.31
CA GLU A 3 12.05 -15.42 -9.49
C GLU A 3 10.79 -16.27 -9.59
N SER A 4 10.28 -16.74 -8.44
CA SER A 4 8.94 -17.30 -8.37
C SER A 4 7.98 -16.20 -8.85
N PRO A 5 7.22 -16.42 -9.94
CA PRO A 5 6.35 -15.40 -10.50
C PRO A 5 5.38 -14.91 -9.42
N LEU A 6 5.26 -13.59 -9.26
CA LEU A 6 4.29 -13.01 -8.33
C LEU A 6 2.89 -13.51 -8.69
N HIS A 7 2.12 -13.93 -7.68
CA HIS A 7 0.74 -14.35 -7.89
C HIS A 7 -0.07 -13.25 -8.61
N PRO A 8 -0.92 -13.58 -9.61
CA PRO A 8 -1.64 -12.58 -10.42
C PRO A 8 -2.50 -11.62 -9.58
N ALA A 9 -3.01 -12.12 -8.44
CA ALA A 9 -3.77 -11.35 -7.45
C ALA A 9 -2.97 -10.22 -6.77
N LEU A 10 -1.65 -10.41 -6.61
CA LEU A 10 -0.74 -9.39 -6.08
C LEU A 10 -0.30 -8.41 -7.17
N GLN A 11 -0.26 -8.87 -8.42
CA GLN A 11 0.15 -8.08 -9.57
C GLN A 11 -0.86 -6.95 -9.87
N THR A 12 -2.15 -7.21 -9.78
CA THR A 12 -3.22 -6.20 -9.98
C THR A 12 -3.14 -5.05 -8.97
N GLN A 13 -2.85 -5.38 -7.71
CA GLN A 13 -2.66 -4.39 -6.64
C GLN A 13 -1.36 -3.59 -6.82
N ALA A 14 -0.28 -4.26 -7.20
CA ALA A 14 0.99 -3.61 -7.52
C ALA A 14 0.85 -2.62 -8.69
N LEU A 15 0.13 -2.99 -9.74
CA LEU A 15 -0.13 -2.14 -10.91
C LEU A 15 -0.95 -0.89 -10.56
N THR A 16 -1.98 -1.05 -9.73
CA THR A 16 -2.85 0.06 -9.31
C THR A 16 -2.08 1.07 -8.45
N HIS A 17 -1.22 0.59 -7.55
CA HIS A 17 -0.40 1.46 -6.71
C HIS A 17 0.72 2.15 -7.52
N ARG A 18 1.38 1.43 -8.45
CA ARG A 18 2.36 2.03 -9.38
C ARG A 18 1.75 3.14 -10.23
N ARG A 19 0.50 2.97 -10.71
CA ARG A 19 -0.22 4.03 -11.43
C ARG A 19 -0.41 5.27 -10.56
N ARG A 20 -0.76 5.10 -9.28
CA ARG A 20 -0.94 6.23 -8.36
C ARG A 20 0.37 6.95 -8.06
N LEU A 21 1.45 6.22 -7.82
CA LEU A 21 2.79 6.78 -7.64
C LEU A 21 3.26 7.54 -8.89
N ARG A 22 3.05 6.97 -10.08
CA ARG A 22 3.33 7.66 -11.35
C ARG A 22 2.48 8.92 -11.53
N GLY A 23 1.20 8.85 -11.19
CA GLY A 23 0.30 10.01 -11.23
C GLY A 23 0.76 11.12 -10.29
N LEU A 24 1.17 10.77 -9.06
CA LEU A 24 1.67 11.73 -8.07
C LEU A 24 3.00 12.36 -8.53
N SER A 25 3.90 11.55 -9.09
CA SER A 25 5.15 12.03 -9.70
C SER A 25 4.90 12.97 -10.88
N LEU A 26 3.98 12.63 -11.78
CA LEU A 26 3.57 13.49 -12.89
C LEU A 26 2.97 14.82 -12.41
N LEU A 27 2.10 14.77 -11.40
CA LEU A 27 1.48 15.96 -10.83
C LEU A 27 2.55 16.87 -10.20
N LEU A 28 3.49 16.30 -9.45
CA LEU A 28 4.66 17.02 -8.95
C LEU A 28 5.45 17.66 -10.08
N PHE A 29 5.77 16.91 -11.14
CA PHE A 29 6.51 17.43 -12.29
C PHE A 29 5.80 18.61 -12.95
N VAL A 30 4.49 18.50 -13.19
CA VAL A 30 3.68 19.57 -13.78
C VAL A 30 3.65 20.80 -12.88
N THR A 31 3.44 20.62 -11.57
CA THR A 31 3.47 21.75 -10.61
C THR A 31 4.82 22.44 -10.59
N LEU A 32 5.91 21.68 -10.69
CA LEU A 32 7.28 22.21 -10.67
C LEU A 32 7.62 22.96 -11.95
N SER A 33 7.23 22.40 -13.10
CA SER A 33 7.39 23.02 -14.41
C SER A 33 6.61 24.33 -14.50
N GLY A 34 5.36 24.34 -14.03
CA GLY A 34 4.55 25.56 -13.96
C GLY A 34 5.17 26.61 -13.04
N MET A 35 5.67 26.20 -11.87
CA MET A 35 6.33 27.11 -10.93
C MET A 35 7.60 27.73 -11.54
N MET A 36 8.43 26.93 -12.24
CA MET A 36 9.61 27.42 -12.96
C MET A 36 9.26 28.39 -14.09
N MET A 37 8.19 28.14 -14.83
CA MET A 37 7.72 29.04 -15.90
C MET A 37 7.27 30.39 -15.33
N VAL A 38 6.52 30.40 -14.22
CA VAL A 38 6.13 31.64 -13.53
C VAL A 38 7.35 32.40 -13.03
N PHE A 39 8.34 31.70 -12.46
CA PHE A 39 9.58 32.33 -12.02
C PHE A 39 10.34 32.97 -13.17
N MET A 40 10.51 32.25 -14.28
CA MET A 40 11.19 32.74 -15.46
C MET A 40 10.52 34.02 -16.00
N VAL A 41 9.19 34.01 -16.15
CA VAL A 41 8.43 35.20 -16.59
C VAL A 41 8.59 36.37 -15.61
N SER A 42 8.53 36.11 -14.30
CA SER A 42 8.66 37.17 -13.28
C SER A 42 10.05 37.82 -13.26
N ALA A 43 11.12 37.05 -13.49
CA ALA A 43 12.48 37.59 -13.55
C ALA A 43 12.74 38.38 -14.83
N PHE A 44 12.25 37.91 -15.98
CA PHE A 44 12.36 38.65 -17.24
C PHE A 44 11.53 39.95 -17.24
N ALA A 45 10.39 39.98 -16.52
CA ALA A 45 9.54 41.16 -16.45
C ALA A 45 10.10 42.29 -15.57
N SER A 46 10.91 41.98 -14.55
CA SER A 46 11.31 43.00 -13.56
C SER A 46 12.64 43.70 -13.83
N GLY A 47 13.54 43.14 -14.64
CA GLY A 47 14.87 43.73 -14.92
C GLY A 47 15.82 43.88 -13.71
N GLU A 48 15.36 43.65 -12.47
CA GLU A 48 16.12 43.82 -11.24
C GLU A 48 16.93 42.59 -10.83
N ILE A 49 18.20 42.81 -10.48
CA ILE A 49 19.15 41.80 -9.97
C ILE A 49 18.60 41.09 -8.72
N ALA A 50 17.78 41.78 -7.91
CA ALA A 50 17.14 41.22 -6.73
C ALA A 50 16.18 40.06 -7.06
N ASN A 51 15.50 40.10 -8.21
CA ASN A 51 14.63 39.01 -8.66
C ASN A 51 15.42 37.83 -9.23
N VAL A 52 16.59 38.08 -9.84
CA VAL A 52 17.52 37.01 -10.25
C VAL A 52 18.07 36.28 -9.02
N LEU A 53 18.44 37.02 -7.97
CA LEU A 53 18.92 36.44 -6.71
C LEU A 53 17.83 35.60 -6.02
N ARG A 54 16.59 36.09 -5.96
CA ARG A 54 15.45 35.32 -5.44
C ARG A 54 15.22 34.04 -6.24
N LEU A 55 15.36 34.08 -7.57
CA LEU A 55 15.21 32.91 -8.43
C LEU A 55 16.29 31.86 -8.17
N ALA A 56 17.54 32.29 -7.96
CA ALA A 56 18.64 31.41 -7.58
C ALA A 56 18.39 30.74 -6.21
N VAL A 57 17.91 31.49 -5.22
CA VAL A 57 17.56 30.96 -3.88
C VAL A 57 16.41 29.95 -3.98
N ILE A 58 15.41 30.22 -4.80
CA ILE A 58 14.27 29.32 -4.97
C ILE A 58 14.66 28.04 -5.71
N GLY A 59 15.50 28.14 -6.74
CA GLY A 59 16.11 26.98 -7.40
C GLY A 59 16.95 26.13 -6.43
N LEU A 60 17.71 26.79 -5.55
CA LEU A 60 18.49 26.11 -4.51
C LEU A 60 17.60 25.36 -3.51
N VAL A 61 16.45 25.92 -3.13
CA VAL A 61 15.47 25.28 -2.23
C VAL A 61 14.66 24.18 -2.93
N MET A 62 14.45 24.28 -4.24
CA MET A 62 13.77 23.27 -5.04
C MET A 62 14.53 21.93 -5.10
N LEU A 63 15.86 21.98 -5.17
CA LEU A 63 16.72 20.80 -5.20
C LEU A 63 16.51 19.84 -4.01
N PRO A 64 16.60 20.28 -2.74
CA PRO A 64 16.37 19.42 -1.59
C PRO A 64 14.93 18.95 -1.50
N VAL A 65 13.95 19.76 -1.92
CA VAL A 65 12.53 19.34 -1.99
C VAL A 65 12.36 18.18 -2.97
N MET A 66 12.99 18.26 -4.15
CA MET A 66 12.97 17.16 -5.12
C MET A 66 13.70 15.91 -4.63
N ALA A 67 14.84 16.08 -3.96
CA ALA A 67 15.56 14.96 -3.35
C ALA A 67 14.70 14.28 -2.26
N LEU A 68 14.00 15.06 -1.42
CA LEU A 68 13.08 14.56 -0.40
C LEU A 68 11.88 13.83 -1.02
N LEU A 69 11.25 14.40 -2.04
CA LEU A 69 10.11 13.79 -2.72
C LEU A 69 10.52 12.51 -3.45
N GLY A 70 11.63 12.53 -4.19
CA GLY A 70 12.19 11.35 -4.85
C GLY A 70 12.56 10.26 -3.85
N GLY A 71 13.22 10.63 -2.76
CA GLY A 71 13.56 9.72 -1.66
C GLY A 71 12.33 9.12 -1.00
N LEU A 72 11.28 9.92 -0.78
CA LEU A 72 10.01 9.44 -0.23
C LEU A 72 9.32 8.45 -1.18
N LEU A 73 9.26 8.75 -2.47
CA LEU A 73 8.71 7.83 -3.48
C LEU A 73 9.49 6.52 -3.52
N TRP A 74 10.81 6.59 -3.51
CA TRP A 74 11.68 5.42 -3.47
C TRP A 74 11.49 4.59 -2.20
N PHE A 75 11.38 5.24 -1.05
CA PHE A 75 11.12 4.55 0.22
C PHE A 75 9.77 3.84 0.22
N LEU A 76 8.72 4.48 -0.31
CA LEU A 76 7.39 3.89 -0.45
C LEU A 76 7.41 2.68 -1.39
N ASP A 77 8.05 2.80 -2.56
CA ASP A 77 8.17 1.70 -3.53
C ASP A 77 8.93 0.52 -2.92
N ARG A 78 10.05 0.78 -2.23
CA ARG A 78 10.84 -0.27 -1.58
C ARG A 78 10.09 -0.94 -0.44
N ARG A 79 9.31 -0.19 0.33
CA ARG A 79 8.48 -0.75 1.41
C ARG A 79 7.35 -1.61 0.84
N GLN A 80 6.77 -1.20 -0.29
CA GLN A 80 5.72 -1.96 -0.95
C GLN A 80 6.26 -3.26 -1.55
N LEU A 81 7.42 -3.22 -2.21
CA LEU A 81 8.06 -4.40 -2.79
C LEU A 81 8.32 -5.47 -1.72
N ARG A 82 8.80 -5.06 -0.53
CA ARG A 82 9.00 -5.97 0.62
C ARG A 82 7.69 -6.59 1.12
N ARG A 83 6.60 -5.83 1.14
CA ARG A 83 5.28 -6.35 1.56
C ARG A 83 4.74 -7.37 0.55
N LEU A 84 4.88 -7.08 -0.73
CA LEU A 84 4.46 -7.97 -1.82
C LEU A 84 5.30 -9.26 -1.83
N SER A 85 6.62 -9.17 -1.62
CA SER A 85 7.48 -10.35 -1.56
C SER A 85 7.15 -11.23 -0.35
N ALA A 86 6.89 -10.63 0.82
CA ALA A 86 6.45 -11.37 2.01
C ALA A 86 5.11 -12.08 1.77
N ALA A 87 4.15 -11.40 1.14
CA ALA A 87 2.87 -12.00 0.79
C ALA A 87 2.99 -13.15 -0.22
N ASN A 88 3.86 -13.00 -1.22
CA ASN A 88 4.12 -14.06 -2.21
C ASN A 88 4.75 -15.29 -1.55
N HIS A 89 5.67 -15.08 -0.61
CA HIS A 89 6.28 -16.15 0.18
C HIS A 89 5.23 -16.93 0.99
N LEU A 90 4.29 -16.23 1.63
CA LEU A 90 3.19 -16.85 2.36
C LEU A 90 2.24 -17.64 1.44
N LEU A 91 1.98 -17.14 0.23
CA LEU A 91 1.17 -17.85 -0.76
C LEU A 91 1.84 -19.12 -1.29
N CYS A 92 3.16 -19.09 -1.48
CA CYS A 92 3.91 -20.23 -2.01
C CYS A 92 4.21 -21.29 -0.94
N GLU A 93 4.47 -20.90 0.30
CA GLU A 93 4.91 -21.84 1.35
C GLU A 93 3.80 -22.35 2.26
N CYS A 94 2.71 -21.59 2.44
CA CYS A 94 1.68 -21.96 3.40
C CYS A 94 0.49 -22.63 2.71
N PRO A 95 -0.02 -23.75 3.26
CA PRO A 95 -1.19 -24.42 2.71
C PRO A 95 -2.40 -23.48 2.75
N SER A 96 -3.20 -23.47 1.68
CA SER A 96 -4.45 -22.74 1.64
C SER A 96 -5.46 -23.43 2.54
N VAL A 97 -6.08 -22.65 3.42
CA VAL A 97 -7.22 -23.11 4.20
C VAL A 97 -8.43 -22.27 3.78
N MET A 98 -9.62 -22.85 3.72
CA MET A 98 -10.85 -22.09 3.47
C MET A 98 -11.32 -21.48 4.79
N ALA A 99 -11.52 -20.16 4.83
CA ALA A 99 -12.10 -19.47 5.98
C ALA A 99 -13.14 -18.44 5.56
N ARG A 100 -14.14 -18.25 6.42
CA ARG A 100 -15.10 -17.17 6.37
C ARG A 100 -14.55 -16.00 7.18
N LEU A 101 -14.42 -14.87 6.51
CA LEU A 101 -14.13 -13.58 7.13
C LEU A 101 -15.44 -12.87 7.43
N THR A 102 -15.59 -12.40 8.65
CA THR A 102 -16.77 -11.63 9.07
C THR A 102 -16.32 -10.28 9.62
N PRO A 103 -16.83 -9.15 9.12
CA PRO A 103 -16.50 -7.84 9.68
C PRO A 103 -17.04 -7.74 11.10
N THR A 104 -16.20 -7.31 12.04
CA THR A 104 -16.61 -7.02 13.42
C THR A 104 -17.25 -5.63 13.58
N GLY A 105 -17.41 -4.89 12.47
CA GLY A 105 -17.88 -3.50 12.46
C GLY A 105 -16.82 -2.48 12.90
N ARG A 106 -15.65 -2.91 13.38
CA ARG A 106 -14.56 -2.01 13.81
C ARG A 106 -13.54 -1.80 12.69
N ALA A 107 -13.48 -0.58 12.18
CA ALA A 107 -12.46 -0.13 11.24
C ALA A 107 -11.49 0.84 11.93
N SER A 108 -10.20 0.72 11.60
CA SER A 108 -9.13 1.62 12.05
C SER A 108 -8.34 2.11 10.84
N ARG A 109 -7.53 3.17 11.03
CA ARG A 109 -6.53 3.60 10.03
C ARG A 109 -5.58 2.48 9.60
N LYS A 110 -5.40 1.46 10.45
CA LYS A 110 -4.52 0.31 10.17
C LYS A 110 -5.21 -0.82 9.38
N GLY A 111 -6.54 -0.82 9.28
CA GLY A 111 -7.32 -1.87 8.63
C GLY A 111 -8.69 -2.11 9.27
N ILE A 112 -9.46 -3.02 8.70
CA ILE A 112 -10.76 -3.48 9.21
C ILE A 112 -10.53 -4.74 10.03
N LEU A 113 -11.07 -4.79 11.25
CA LEU A 113 -10.99 -5.97 12.10
C LEU A 113 -12.03 -7.00 11.66
N MET A 114 -11.56 -8.20 11.35
CA MET A 114 -12.38 -9.32 10.91
C MET A 114 -12.20 -10.54 11.80
N SER A 115 -13.29 -11.22 12.10
CA SER A 115 -13.25 -12.57 12.66
C SER A 115 -12.96 -13.58 11.55
N LEU A 116 -12.06 -14.50 11.84
CA LEU A 116 -11.68 -15.61 10.98
C LEU A 116 -12.33 -16.90 11.50
N GLN A 117 -13.17 -17.52 10.68
CA GLN A 117 -13.74 -18.84 10.94
C GLN A 117 -13.33 -19.79 9.82
N PRO A 118 -12.38 -20.72 10.05
CA PRO A 118 -12.08 -21.79 9.11
C PRO A 118 -13.32 -22.69 8.88
N LEU A 119 -13.50 -23.13 7.64
CA LEU A 119 -14.65 -23.97 7.27
C LEU A 119 -14.48 -25.44 7.65
N LEU A 120 -13.25 -25.98 7.54
CA LEU A 120 -12.99 -27.41 7.79
C LEU A 120 -12.61 -27.71 9.25
N ASP A 121 -11.97 -26.77 9.95
CA ASP A 121 -11.51 -26.96 11.33
C ASP A 121 -11.84 -25.72 12.17
N PRO A 122 -12.99 -25.70 12.86
CA PRO A 122 -13.32 -24.59 13.74
C PRO A 122 -12.30 -24.53 14.88
N PRO A 123 -11.60 -23.40 15.06
CA PRO A 123 -10.56 -23.25 16.06
C PRO A 123 -11.20 -23.19 17.44
N ALA A 124 -10.49 -23.74 18.43
CA ALA A 124 -10.91 -23.70 19.82
C ALA A 124 -11.06 -22.26 20.38
N GLN A 125 -10.43 -21.28 19.72
CA GLN A 125 -10.53 -19.86 20.07
C GLN A 125 -10.89 -19.02 18.83
N PRO A 126 -11.70 -17.95 18.99
CA PRO A 126 -12.01 -17.04 17.90
C PRO A 126 -10.74 -16.31 17.46
N LEU A 127 -10.34 -16.51 16.20
CA LEU A 127 -9.22 -15.78 15.61
C LEU A 127 -9.70 -14.46 14.99
N TYR A 128 -8.89 -13.42 15.17
CA TYR A 128 -9.15 -12.12 14.59
C TYR A 128 -7.97 -11.70 13.71
N ALA A 129 -8.27 -11.11 12.56
CA ALA A 129 -7.28 -10.49 11.70
C ALA A 129 -7.67 -9.06 11.37
N LEU A 130 -6.66 -8.20 11.40
CA LEU A 130 -6.75 -6.86 10.88
C LEU A 130 -6.39 -6.88 9.40
N ILE A 131 -7.39 -6.73 8.54
CA ILE A 131 -7.22 -6.76 7.09
C ILE A 131 -7.10 -5.33 6.59
N GLN A 132 -6.04 -5.03 5.85
CA GLN A 132 -5.90 -3.75 5.17
C GLN A 132 -6.81 -3.76 3.95
N PRO A 133 -7.76 -2.81 3.84
CA PRO A 133 -8.60 -2.71 2.65
C PRO A 133 -7.71 -2.40 1.46
N ALA A 134 -7.62 -3.35 0.54
CA ALA A 134 -7.08 -3.07 -0.78
C ALA A 134 -8.00 -2.05 -1.47
N LEU A 135 -7.43 -1.14 -2.28
CA LEU A 135 -8.18 -0.02 -2.86
C LEU A 135 -9.41 -0.44 -3.68
N ARG A 136 -9.46 -1.67 -4.21
CA ARG A 136 -10.63 -2.21 -4.93
C ARG A 136 -11.61 -2.95 -4.02
N THR A 137 -11.10 -3.69 -3.06
CA THR A 137 -11.83 -4.71 -2.31
C THR A 137 -12.40 -4.18 -0.98
N GLY A 138 -12.23 -2.88 -0.69
CA GLY A 138 -12.69 -2.25 0.56
C GLY A 138 -14.20 -2.35 0.82
N HIS A 139 -15.02 -2.40 -0.22
CA HIS A 139 -16.47 -2.55 -0.11
C HIS A 139 -16.89 -3.99 0.21
N LEU A 140 -16.17 -4.98 -0.34
CA LEU A 140 -16.41 -6.41 -0.06
C LEU A 140 -16.11 -6.76 1.40
N LEU A 141 -15.19 -6.02 2.03
CA LEU A 141 -14.85 -6.15 3.44
C LEU A 141 -15.95 -5.65 4.41
N GLN A 142 -17.11 -5.22 3.89
CA GLN A 142 -18.28 -4.87 4.71
C GLN A 142 -19.25 -6.04 4.88
N GLN A 143 -19.01 -7.17 4.21
CA GLN A 143 -19.87 -8.35 4.26
C GLN A 143 -19.07 -9.60 4.64
N ALA A 144 -19.78 -10.65 5.05
CA ALA A 144 -19.17 -11.94 5.35
C ALA A 144 -18.73 -12.63 4.04
N ILE A 145 -17.42 -12.78 3.82
CA ILE A 145 -16.86 -13.35 2.59
C ILE A 145 -16.09 -14.64 2.87
N THR A 146 -16.17 -15.61 1.97
CA THR A 146 -15.36 -16.83 2.02
C THR A 146 -14.06 -16.59 1.25
N VAL A 147 -12.94 -16.89 1.87
CA VAL A 147 -11.60 -16.64 1.33
C VAL A 147 -10.70 -17.84 1.53
N GLN A 148 -9.71 -17.98 0.66
CA GLN A 148 -8.58 -18.88 0.89
C GLN A 148 -7.52 -18.13 1.69
N TRP A 149 -7.33 -18.48 2.95
CA TRP A 149 -6.31 -17.85 3.79
C TRP A 149 -5.03 -18.68 3.82
N HIS A 150 -3.92 -17.97 3.73
CA HIS A 150 -2.56 -18.48 3.83
C HIS A 150 -1.90 -17.78 5.01
N CYS A 151 -1.50 -18.56 6.01
CA CYS A 151 -0.72 -18.06 7.13
C CYS A 151 0.25 -19.13 7.61
N ARG A 152 1.46 -18.67 8.00
CA ARG A 152 2.53 -19.53 8.48
C ARG A 152 2.28 -20.03 9.89
N ASP A 153 1.84 -19.14 10.78
CA ASP A 153 1.56 -19.43 12.19
C ASP A 153 0.26 -18.78 12.63
N ARG A 154 -0.63 -19.54 13.27
CA ARG A 154 -1.94 -19.08 13.78
C ARG A 154 -1.85 -18.21 15.05
N GLN A 155 -0.73 -17.51 15.22
CA GLN A 155 -0.43 -16.67 16.37
C GLN A 155 -0.72 -15.19 16.10
N PRO A 156 -1.06 -14.41 17.13
CA PRO A 156 -1.16 -12.96 17.02
C PRO A 156 0.18 -12.34 16.60
N GLY A 157 0.13 -11.38 15.69
CA GLY A 157 1.31 -10.74 15.11
C GLY A 157 1.75 -11.35 13.78
N SER A 158 1.31 -12.56 13.44
CA SER A 158 1.61 -13.21 12.17
C SER A 158 0.96 -12.49 10.99
N ASP A 159 1.73 -12.30 9.93
CA ASP A 159 1.21 -11.77 8.68
C ASP A 159 0.32 -12.82 8.01
N LEU A 160 -0.78 -12.35 7.41
CA LEU A 160 -1.85 -13.16 6.85
C LEU A 160 -2.17 -12.66 5.45
N VAL A 161 -2.36 -13.59 4.51
CA VAL A 161 -2.84 -13.28 3.16
C VAL A 161 -4.13 -14.06 2.93
N ALA A 162 -5.20 -13.36 2.60
CA ALA A 162 -6.47 -13.96 2.22
C ALA A 162 -6.72 -13.71 0.73
N LEU A 163 -7.02 -14.75 -0.05
CA LEU A 163 -7.39 -14.64 -1.45
C LEU A 163 -8.92 -14.73 -1.58
N HIS A 164 -9.52 -13.75 -2.24
CA HIS A 164 -10.92 -13.74 -2.60
C HIS A 164 -11.05 -13.45 -4.10
N ASP A 165 -11.50 -14.43 -4.87
CA ASP A 165 -11.83 -14.27 -6.29
C ASP A 165 -10.76 -13.49 -7.11
N HIS A 166 -9.50 -13.90 -6.93
CA HIS A 166 -8.30 -13.30 -7.55
C HIS A 166 -7.82 -11.97 -6.96
N ASP A 167 -8.39 -11.46 -5.88
CA ASP A 167 -7.85 -10.35 -5.10
C ASP A 167 -7.15 -10.85 -3.83
N ALA A 168 -5.94 -10.35 -3.58
CA ALA A 168 -5.16 -10.68 -2.39
C ALA A 168 -5.37 -9.64 -1.27
N LEU A 169 -6.07 -10.01 -0.22
CA LEU A 169 -6.28 -9.24 0.99
C LEU A 169 -5.10 -9.46 1.95
N LEU A 170 -4.32 -8.41 2.19
CA LEU A 170 -3.21 -8.43 3.13
C LEU A 170 -3.70 -8.07 4.52
N GLY A 171 -3.34 -8.87 5.52
CA GLY A 171 -3.71 -8.64 6.90
C GLY A 171 -2.66 -9.12 7.89
N ARG A 172 -2.97 -8.94 9.16
CA ARG A 172 -2.18 -9.45 10.27
C ARG A 172 -3.10 -10.00 11.33
N MET A 173 -2.77 -11.15 11.90
CA MET A 173 -3.51 -11.68 13.04
C MET A 173 -3.31 -10.81 14.26
N VAL A 174 -4.38 -10.59 15.01
CA VAL A 174 -4.37 -9.78 16.21
C VAL A 174 -5.09 -10.53 17.32
N GLU A 175 -4.53 -10.47 18.52
CA GLU A 175 -5.26 -10.86 19.70
C GLU A 175 -6.27 -9.76 20.00
N TRP A 176 -7.55 -10.09 19.85
CA TRP A 176 -8.63 -9.22 20.29
C TRP A 176 -9.20 -9.80 21.59
N LYS A 177 -8.82 -9.18 22.71
CA LYS A 177 -9.51 -9.36 23.99
C LYS A 177 -10.64 -8.33 24.00
N GLY A 178 -11.87 -8.82 23.82
CA GLY A 178 -13.09 -8.02 23.82
C GLY A 178 -13.21 -7.15 25.05
#